data_AF-A0A9J7MQ49-F1
#
_entry.id   AF-A0A9J7MQ49-F1
#
_cell.length_a   1.000
_cell.length_b   1.000
_cell.length_c   1.000
_cell.angle_alpha   90.00
_cell.angle_beta   90.00
_cell.angle_gamma   90.00
#
_symmetry.space_group_name_H-M   'P 1'
#
loop_
_entity.id
_entity.type
_entity.pdbx_description
1 polymer ?
#
loop_
_entity_poly.entity_id
_entity_poly.type
_entity_poly.pdbx_seq_one_letter_code
_entity_poly.pdbx_strand_id
1 'polypeptide(L)'
;MGSGSSTPRPKETKAKTKSKSFRFHYFDLKGRGEVVRLAFVLAGLDFDDVRHTLEEWTNMKQTGEFTGPFNQLPWLELDDGTTISQTRAILRLIAREGGFDGDTNVEAAKADEITDAVEDIKDDFFKTIFEKDDEKRASLEAEFWDNKLPTRLRQLEVLLEANNGGQGFFVGKAMTHADLDMFSLLDMLESSSKERDLLGMLGAVPLVKAHKERVATNTKIAEYLQTRKDTPL
;
A
#
# COMPACT_ATOMS: atom_id res chain seq x y z
N MET A 1 -15.20 18.60 66.41
CA MET A 1 -14.68 17.36 65.80
C MET A 1 -14.81 17.50 64.30
N GLY A 2 -13.70 17.44 63.56
CA GLY A 2 -13.69 17.66 62.12
C GLY A 2 -12.25 17.57 61.60
N SER A 3 -11.70 16.36 61.61
CA SER A 3 -10.36 16.06 61.09
C SER A 3 -10.40 15.93 59.57
N GLY A 4 -9.94 16.96 58.85
CA GLY A 4 -9.68 16.89 57.42
C GLY A 4 -8.38 16.15 57.15
N SER A 5 -8.47 14.88 56.76
CA SER A 5 -7.35 14.08 56.26
C SER A 5 -7.24 14.27 54.74
N SER A 6 -6.31 15.10 54.27
CA SER A 6 -5.94 15.18 52.86
C SER A 6 -4.87 14.13 52.56
N THR A 7 -5.26 13.01 51.96
CA THR A 7 -4.32 12.08 51.34
C THR A 7 -3.78 12.66 50.02
N PRO A 8 -2.46 12.68 49.77
CA PRO A 8 -1.92 13.08 48.48
C PRO A 8 -2.27 12.03 47.41
N ARG A 9 -2.79 12.49 46.28
CA ARG A 9 -3.05 11.67 45.09
C ARG A 9 -1.71 11.14 44.53
N PRO A 10 -1.57 9.85 44.18
CA PRO A 10 -0.33 9.34 43.59
C PRO A 10 -0.05 10.07 42.27
N LYS A 11 1.20 10.49 42.06
CA LYS A 11 1.66 11.01 40.78
C LYS A 11 1.64 9.86 39.77
N GLU A 12 0.78 9.96 38.76
CA GLU A 12 0.80 9.06 37.62
C GLU A 12 2.15 9.18 36.90
N THR A 13 3.01 8.19 37.10
CA THR A 13 4.14 7.94 36.20
C THR A 13 3.58 7.48 34.86
N LYS A 14 3.66 8.35 33.84
CA LYS A 14 3.48 7.94 32.45
C LYS A 14 4.46 6.81 32.15
N ALA A 15 3.95 5.59 32.00
CA ALA A 15 4.73 4.49 31.46
C ALA A 15 5.22 4.92 30.07
N LYS A 16 6.54 4.84 29.84
CA LYS A 16 7.09 4.94 28.49
C LYS A 16 6.60 3.70 27.74
N THR A 17 5.58 3.86 26.90
CA THR A 17 5.17 2.82 25.96
C THR A 17 6.38 2.46 25.11
N LYS A 18 6.76 1.18 25.10
CA LYS A 18 7.80 0.68 24.19
C LYS A 18 7.33 1.02 22.77
N SER A 19 8.17 1.67 21.95
CA SER A 19 7.84 1.90 20.55
C SER A 19 7.61 0.55 19.89
N LYS A 20 6.47 0.39 19.19
CA LYS A 20 6.23 -0.81 18.37
C LYS A 20 7.33 -0.89 17.34
N SER A 21 7.99 -2.04 17.19
CA SER A 21 8.84 -2.32 16.03
C SER A 21 8.11 -3.23 15.04
N PHE A 22 8.37 -2.97 13.77
CA PHE A 22 7.75 -3.62 12.63
C PHE A 22 8.87 -4.17 11.75
N ARG A 23 8.79 -5.45 11.37
CA ARG A 23 9.70 -6.01 10.37
C ARG A 23 8.89 -6.41 9.14
N PHE A 24 9.11 -5.72 8.03
CA PHE A 24 8.42 -5.98 6.78
C PHE A 24 9.29 -6.84 5.87
N HIS A 25 8.82 -8.04 5.55
CA HIS A 25 9.55 -9.02 4.75
C HIS A 25 9.01 -9.03 3.33
N TYR A 26 9.84 -8.69 2.34
CA TYR A 26 9.50 -8.78 0.93
C TYR A 26 10.74 -9.02 0.05
N PHE A 27 10.53 -9.23 -1.24
CA PHE A 27 11.64 -9.21 -2.19
C PHE A 27 12.24 -7.80 -2.32
N ASP A 28 13.46 -7.73 -2.84
CA ASP A 28 14.12 -6.50 -3.25
C ASP A 28 13.52 -5.92 -4.55
N LEU A 29 12.20 -5.68 -4.54
CA LEU A 29 11.36 -5.19 -5.61
C LEU A 29 10.35 -4.19 -5.04
N LYS A 30 9.76 -3.33 -5.88
CA LYS A 30 8.57 -2.56 -5.48
C LYS A 30 7.38 -3.49 -5.38
N GLY A 31 6.88 -3.98 -6.53
CA GLY A 31 5.85 -5.02 -6.62
C GLY A 31 4.68 -4.80 -5.65
N ARG A 32 4.23 -5.88 -5.00
CA ARG A 32 3.16 -5.79 -3.99
C ARG A 32 3.63 -5.18 -2.67
N GLY A 33 4.93 -5.00 -2.44
CA GLY A 33 5.45 -4.48 -1.18
C GLY A 33 5.48 -2.96 -1.10
N GLU A 34 5.49 -2.27 -2.24
CA GLU A 34 5.71 -0.82 -2.27
C GLU A 34 4.64 -0.01 -1.58
N VAL A 35 3.36 -0.40 -1.74
CA VAL A 35 2.25 0.28 -1.05
C VAL A 35 2.39 0.19 0.47
N VAL A 36 2.96 -0.90 1.00
CA VAL A 36 3.20 -1.05 2.45
C VAL A 36 4.35 -0.16 2.90
N ARG A 37 5.42 -0.04 2.11
CA ARG A 37 6.52 0.89 2.42
C ARG A 37 6.04 2.34 2.43
N LEU A 38 5.26 2.74 1.42
CA LEU A 38 4.62 4.05 1.36
C LEU A 38 3.69 4.30 2.55
N ALA A 39 2.96 3.27 3.01
CA ALA A 39 2.10 3.36 4.18
C ALA A 39 2.89 3.64 5.47
N PHE A 40 4.01 2.93 5.69
CA PHE A 40 4.90 3.21 6.83
C PHE A 40 5.45 4.63 6.79
N VAL A 41 5.91 5.08 5.61
CA VAL A 41 6.40 6.45 5.38
C VAL A 41 5.32 7.47 5.71
N LEU A 42 4.10 7.32 5.16
CA LEU A 42 3.01 8.25 5.43
C LEU A 42 2.66 8.30 6.91
N ALA A 43 2.59 7.13 7.56
CA ALA A 43 2.34 7.00 9.00
C ALA A 43 3.43 7.66 9.85
N GLY A 44 4.67 7.77 9.32
CA GLY A 44 5.84 8.13 10.11
C GLY A 44 6.18 7.05 11.14
N LEU A 45 5.95 5.78 10.79
CA LEU A 45 6.27 4.62 11.61
C LEU A 45 7.58 4.01 11.14
N ASP A 46 8.52 3.85 12.06
CA ASP A 46 9.79 3.16 11.80
C ASP A 46 9.54 1.66 11.59
N PHE A 47 10.24 1.07 10.62
CA PHE A 47 10.18 -0.36 10.33
C PHE A 47 11.50 -0.85 9.73
N ASP A 48 11.80 -2.13 9.95
CA ASP A 48 12.89 -2.83 9.28
C ASP A 48 12.39 -3.35 7.92
N ASP A 49 12.89 -2.81 6.82
CA ASP A 49 12.62 -3.28 5.45
C ASP A 49 13.52 -4.48 5.13
N VAL A 50 13.09 -5.68 5.53
CA VAL A 50 13.82 -6.93 5.32
C VAL A 50 13.61 -7.41 3.89
N ARG A 51 14.63 -7.23 3.06
CA ARG A 51 14.63 -7.55 1.63
C ARG A 51 15.33 -8.88 1.36
N HIS A 52 14.59 -9.82 0.80
CA HIS A 52 15.08 -11.16 0.47
C HIS A 52 15.44 -11.28 -1.01
N THR A 53 16.53 -11.99 -1.29
CA THR A 53 16.81 -12.54 -2.62
C THR A 53 15.91 -13.75 -2.90
N LEU A 54 15.81 -14.15 -4.17
CA LEU A 54 15.08 -15.37 -4.54
C LEU A 54 15.70 -16.63 -3.91
N GLU A 55 17.02 -16.66 -3.78
CA GLU A 55 17.76 -17.77 -3.17
C GLU A 55 17.46 -17.88 -1.68
N GLU A 56 17.61 -16.78 -0.92
CA GLU A 56 17.28 -16.73 0.52
C GLU A 56 15.83 -17.13 0.76
N TRP A 57 14.90 -16.60 -0.05
CA TRP A 57 13.49 -16.98 0.03
C TRP A 57 13.26 -18.47 -0.22
N THR A 58 13.90 -19.02 -1.24
CA THR A 58 13.78 -20.44 -1.58
C THR A 58 14.34 -21.31 -0.47
N ASN A 59 15.49 -20.93 0.09
CA ASN A 59 16.13 -21.65 1.18
C ASN A 59 15.31 -21.58 2.48
N MET A 60 14.77 -20.42 2.87
CA MET A 60 13.89 -20.29 4.06
C MET A 60 12.68 -21.22 3.97
N LYS A 61 12.07 -21.35 2.78
CA LYS A 61 10.96 -22.26 2.55
C LYS A 61 11.35 -23.73 2.64
N GLN A 62 12.52 -24.10 2.11
CA GLN A 62 12.99 -25.49 2.09
C GLN A 62 13.43 -25.97 3.47
N THR A 63 14.03 -25.09 4.26
CA THR A 63 14.57 -25.40 5.59
C THR A 63 13.54 -25.27 6.72
N GLY A 64 12.39 -24.63 6.45
CA GLY A 64 11.36 -24.38 7.46
C GLY A 64 11.67 -23.20 8.40
N GLU A 65 12.67 -22.38 8.06
CA GLU A 65 12.99 -21.14 8.78
C GLU A 65 11.90 -20.06 8.60
N PHE A 66 11.13 -20.16 7.51
CA PHE A 66 9.96 -19.31 7.29
C PHE A 66 8.86 -19.57 8.32
N THR A 67 8.48 -18.52 9.07
CA THR A 67 7.44 -18.55 10.11
C THR A 67 6.19 -17.75 9.75
N GLY A 68 6.15 -17.13 8.57
CA GLY A 68 5.02 -16.33 8.11
C GLY A 68 3.77 -17.17 7.78
N PRO A 69 2.58 -16.55 7.69
CA PRO A 69 1.39 -17.24 7.20
C PRO A 69 1.46 -17.57 5.69
N PHE A 70 0.85 -18.69 5.29
CA PHE A 70 0.59 -19.11 3.89
C PHE A 70 1.80 -19.37 2.98
N ASN A 71 3.03 -19.38 3.50
CA ASN A 71 4.23 -19.65 2.71
C ASN A 71 4.45 -18.68 1.54
N GLN A 72 4.17 -17.39 1.79
CA GLN A 72 4.22 -16.34 0.79
C GLN A 72 4.84 -15.04 1.33
N LEU A 73 5.29 -14.20 0.41
CA LEU A 73 5.68 -12.82 0.64
C LEU A 73 4.61 -11.87 0.03
N PRO A 74 4.37 -10.69 0.61
CA PRO A 74 4.98 -10.17 1.83
C PRO A 74 4.37 -10.73 3.13
N TRP A 75 5.12 -10.59 4.22
CA TRP A 75 4.58 -10.64 5.58
C TRP A 75 5.14 -9.51 6.45
N LEU A 76 4.44 -9.22 7.54
CA LEU A 76 4.83 -8.29 8.60
C LEU A 76 4.99 -9.07 9.91
N GLU A 77 6.08 -8.82 10.63
CA GLU A 77 6.29 -9.29 12.02
C GLU A 77 6.13 -8.13 13.00
N LEU A 78 5.41 -8.38 14.09
CA LEU A 78 5.25 -7.47 15.22
C LEU A 78 6.16 -7.88 16.38
N ASP A 79 6.40 -6.96 17.32
CA ASP A 79 7.26 -7.17 18.49
C ASP A 79 6.92 -8.38 19.37
N ASP A 80 5.66 -8.79 19.40
CA ASP A 80 5.18 -9.94 20.19
C ASP A 80 5.32 -11.27 19.43
N GLY A 81 5.90 -11.25 18.24
CA GLY A 81 6.05 -12.40 17.34
C GLY A 81 4.82 -12.67 16.48
N THR A 82 3.76 -11.85 16.56
CA THR A 82 2.60 -11.97 15.68
C THR A 82 3.03 -11.69 14.24
N THR A 83 2.61 -12.56 13.32
CA THR A 83 2.89 -12.42 11.89
C THR A 83 1.61 -12.24 11.09
N ILE A 84 1.66 -11.36 10.08
CA ILE A 84 0.53 -11.01 9.23
C ILE A 84 0.98 -11.07 7.77
N SER A 85 0.33 -11.90 6.96
CA SER A 85 0.51 -11.93 5.49
C SER A 85 -0.65 -11.20 4.80
N GLN A 86 -0.60 -11.14 3.47
CA GLN A 86 -1.53 -10.41 2.60
C GLN A 86 -1.28 -8.90 2.62
N THR A 87 -0.74 -8.38 1.52
CA THR A 87 -0.43 -6.95 1.34
C THR A 87 -1.55 -6.04 1.84
N ARG A 88 -2.79 -6.35 1.48
CA ARG A 88 -3.98 -5.55 1.83
C ARG A 88 -4.27 -5.53 3.33
N ALA A 89 -4.08 -6.66 4.01
CA ALA A 89 -4.30 -6.75 5.45
C ALA A 89 -3.23 -5.96 6.21
N ILE A 90 -1.97 -6.09 5.77
CA ILE A 90 -0.84 -5.32 6.30
C ILE A 90 -1.07 -3.82 6.07
N LEU A 91 -1.42 -3.42 4.85
CA LEU A 91 -1.71 -2.03 4.50
C LEU A 91 -2.80 -1.42 5.39
N ARG A 92 -3.93 -2.11 5.57
CA ARG A 92 -5.02 -1.65 6.45
C ARG A 92 -4.60 -1.55 7.92
N LEU A 93 -3.73 -2.45 8.40
CA LEU A 93 -3.17 -2.34 9.75
C LEU A 93 -2.34 -1.06 9.88
N ILE A 94 -1.41 -0.82 8.96
CA ILE A 94 -0.54 0.37 9.02
C ILE A 94 -1.37 1.65 8.85
N ALA A 95 -2.42 1.62 8.02
CA ALA A 95 -3.35 2.73 7.88
C ALA A 95 -4.07 3.07 9.19
N ARG A 96 -4.54 2.07 9.94
CA ARG A 96 -5.13 2.26 11.27
C ARG A 96 -4.14 2.80 12.29
N GLU A 97 -2.92 2.25 12.30
CA GLU A 97 -1.85 2.72 13.21
C GLU A 97 -1.43 4.17 12.90
N GLY A 98 -1.45 4.56 11.63
CA GLY A 98 -1.12 5.91 11.17
C GLY A 98 -2.30 6.89 11.10
N GLY A 99 -3.53 6.44 11.36
CA GLY A 99 -4.74 7.27 11.32
C GLY A 99 -5.15 7.73 9.91
N PHE A 100 -4.98 6.88 8.90
CA PHE A 100 -5.36 7.14 7.51
C PHE A 100 -6.18 6.00 6.87
N ASP A 101 -6.94 5.26 7.68
CA ASP A 101 -7.94 4.31 7.17
C ASP A 101 -9.32 4.93 6.94
N GLY A 102 -9.54 6.19 7.32
CA GLY A 102 -10.81 6.92 7.16
C GLY A 102 -11.42 7.30 8.50
N ASP A 103 -12.13 8.43 8.56
CA ASP A 103 -12.59 9.00 9.85
C ASP A 103 -13.81 8.29 10.43
N THR A 104 -14.50 7.50 9.60
CA THR A 104 -15.69 6.73 9.98
C THR A 104 -15.62 5.32 9.43
N ASN A 105 -16.40 4.39 10.01
CA ASN A 105 -16.50 3.03 9.49
C ASN A 105 -16.93 2.98 8.02
N VAL A 106 -17.75 3.93 7.56
CA VAL A 106 -18.20 4.00 6.17
C VAL A 106 -17.07 4.50 5.26
N GLU A 107 -16.30 5.49 5.72
CA GLU A 107 -15.12 5.95 4.99
C GLU A 107 -14.06 4.84 4.90
N ALA A 108 -13.81 4.11 5.98
CA ALA A 108 -12.91 2.97 5.97
C ALA A 108 -13.37 1.87 5.02
N ALA A 109 -14.67 1.53 5.02
CA ALA A 109 -15.21 0.57 4.07
C ALA A 109 -15.09 1.05 2.61
N LYS A 110 -15.21 2.36 2.35
CA LYS A 110 -15.03 2.95 1.02
C LYS A 110 -13.56 2.94 0.57
N ALA A 111 -12.64 3.20 1.49
CA ALA A 111 -11.21 3.09 1.22
C ALA A 111 -10.83 1.63 0.94
N ASP A 112 -11.41 0.69 1.70
CA ASP A 112 -11.28 -0.75 1.49
C ASP A 112 -11.77 -1.17 0.10
N GLU A 113 -12.98 -0.77 -0.30
CA GLU A 113 -13.56 -1.04 -1.62
C GLU A 113 -12.62 -0.65 -2.77
N ILE A 114 -12.07 0.57 -2.72
CA ILE A 114 -11.20 1.11 -3.77
C ILE A 114 -9.86 0.37 -3.78
N THR A 115 -9.29 0.15 -2.60
CA THR A 115 -8.07 -0.65 -2.46
C THR A 115 -8.30 -2.05 -3.04
N ASP A 116 -9.42 -2.70 -2.72
CA ASP A 116 -9.80 -4.06 -3.19
C ASP A 116 -9.88 -4.08 -4.72
N ALA A 117 -10.53 -3.08 -5.31
CA ALA A 117 -10.58 -2.93 -6.75
C ALA A 117 -9.21 -2.70 -7.40
N VAL A 118 -8.31 -1.92 -6.77
CA VAL A 118 -6.95 -1.65 -7.26
C VAL A 118 -6.10 -2.92 -7.26
N GLU A 119 -6.20 -3.75 -6.24
CA GLU A 119 -5.46 -5.03 -6.20
C GLU A 119 -5.94 -5.99 -7.28
N ASP A 120 -7.22 -6.02 -7.62
CA ASP A 120 -7.71 -6.81 -8.77
C ASP A 120 -7.06 -6.37 -10.09
N ILE A 121 -6.69 -5.10 -10.22
CA ILE A 121 -5.92 -4.58 -11.36
C ILE A 121 -4.49 -5.11 -11.32
N LYS A 122 -3.83 -5.01 -10.15
CA LYS A 122 -2.48 -5.54 -9.95
C LYS A 122 -2.42 -7.03 -10.20
N ASP A 123 -3.43 -7.79 -9.78
CA ASP A 123 -3.55 -9.23 -10.03
C ASP A 123 -3.60 -9.55 -11.52
N ASP A 124 -4.41 -8.81 -12.29
CA ASP A 124 -4.46 -9.00 -13.73
C ASP A 124 -3.14 -8.60 -14.41
N PHE A 125 -2.47 -7.56 -13.94
CA PHE A 125 -1.15 -7.17 -14.42
C PHE A 125 -0.09 -8.24 -14.11
N PHE A 126 -0.05 -8.76 -12.89
CA PHE A 126 0.91 -9.80 -12.51
C PHE A 126 0.68 -11.12 -13.25
N LYS A 127 -0.55 -11.43 -13.65
CA LYS A 127 -0.81 -12.58 -14.54
C LYS A 127 -0.08 -12.44 -15.88
N THR A 128 0.11 -11.22 -16.39
CA THR A 128 0.89 -11.01 -17.62
C THR A 128 2.38 -11.23 -17.37
N ILE A 129 2.91 -10.68 -16.27
CA ILE A 129 4.34 -10.75 -15.92
C ILE A 129 4.80 -12.18 -15.61
N PHE A 130 3.95 -12.99 -14.96
CA PHE A 130 4.30 -14.34 -14.53
C PHE A 130 3.84 -15.46 -15.48
N GLU A 131 3.20 -15.12 -16.60
CA GLU A 131 2.87 -16.10 -17.64
C GLU A 131 4.15 -16.52 -18.39
N LYS A 132 4.32 -17.83 -18.57
CA LYS A 132 5.52 -18.44 -19.16
C LYS A 132 5.35 -18.75 -20.64
N ASP A 133 4.11 -18.92 -21.08
CA ASP A 133 3.79 -19.11 -22.49
C ASP A 133 3.72 -17.75 -23.21
N ASP A 134 4.55 -17.57 -24.24
CA ASP A 134 4.72 -16.28 -24.91
C ASP A 134 3.45 -15.81 -25.64
N GLU A 135 2.73 -16.72 -26.31
CA GLU A 135 1.49 -16.38 -27.02
C GLU A 135 0.38 -15.98 -26.05
N LYS A 136 0.22 -16.75 -24.97
CA LYS A 136 -0.75 -16.46 -23.92
C LYS A 136 -0.39 -15.18 -23.17
N ARG A 137 0.89 -14.94 -22.87
CA ARG A 137 1.36 -13.69 -22.27
C ARG A 137 1.01 -12.49 -23.13
N ALA A 138 1.33 -12.53 -24.43
CA ALA A 138 0.99 -11.46 -25.37
C ALA A 138 -0.54 -11.20 -25.43
N SER A 139 -1.34 -12.26 -25.42
CA SER A 139 -2.81 -12.14 -25.36
C SER A 139 -3.31 -11.52 -24.06
N LEU A 140 -2.77 -11.92 -22.90
CA LEU A 140 -3.13 -11.36 -21.60
C LEU A 140 -2.70 -9.90 -21.47
N GLU A 141 -1.53 -9.54 -22.00
CA GLU A 141 -1.05 -8.15 -22.05
C GLU A 141 -1.98 -7.27 -22.89
N ALA A 142 -2.32 -7.70 -24.10
CA ALA A 142 -3.25 -6.95 -24.95
C ALA A 142 -4.61 -6.77 -24.26
N GLU A 143 -5.17 -7.84 -23.69
CA GLU A 143 -6.43 -7.77 -22.94
C GLU A 143 -6.35 -6.83 -21.73
N PHE A 144 -5.24 -6.85 -21.00
CA PHE A 144 -5.03 -5.97 -19.86
C PHE A 144 -4.96 -4.49 -20.29
N TRP A 145 -4.08 -4.17 -21.25
CA TRP A 145 -3.79 -2.79 -21.65
C TRP A 145 -4.90 -2.17 -22.49
N ASP A 146 -5.50 -2.92 -23.41
CA ASP A 146 -6.41 -2.36 -24.39
C ASP A 146 -7.86 -2.34 -23.90
N ASN A 147 -8.22 -3.25 -22.96
CA ASN A 147 -9.61 -3.42 -22.51
C ASN A 147 -9.78 -3.19 -21.00
N LYS A 148 -9.09 -3.98 -20.16
CA LYS A 148 -9.36 -4.00 -18.71
C LYS A 148 -8.91 -2.73 -18.01
N LEU A 149 -7.68 -2.29 -18.24
CA LEU A 149 -7.09 -1.14 -17.56
C LEU A 149 -7.85 0.16 -17.91
N PRO A 150 -8.13 0.51 -19.18
CA PRO A 150 -8.88 1.73 -19.51
C PRO A 150 -10.27 1.75 -18.86
N THR A 151 -10.97 0.61 -18.87
CA THR A 151 -12.29 0.47 -18.23
C THR A 151 -12.22 0.72 -16.72
N ARG A 152 -11.25 0.11 -16.04
CA ARG A 152 -11.07 0.25 -14.59
C ARG A 152 -10.59 1.64 -14.18
N LEU A 153 -9.69 2.27 -14.96
CA LEU A 153 -9.29 3.66 -14.75
C LEU A 153 -10.48 4.60 -14.87
N ARG A 154 -11.38 4.38 -15.83
CA ARG A 154 -12.61 5.19 -15.96
C ARG A 154 -13.58 4.98 -14.79
N GLN A 155 -13.68 3.76 -14.25
CA GLN A 155 -14.48 3.49 -13.05
C GLN A 155 -13.92 4.23 -11.83
N LEU A 156 -12.59 4.19 -11.65
CA LEU A 156 -11.90 4.91 -10.57
C LEU A 156 -12.01 6.43 -10.73
N GLU A 157 -11.94 6.96 -11.95
CA GLU A 157 -12.19 8.37 -12.27
C GLU A 157 -13.57 8.82 -11.76
N VAL A 158 -14.62 8.02 -12.01
CA VAL A 158 -15.99 8.30 -11.55
C VAL A 158 -16.10 8.27 -10.02
N LEU A 159 -15.43 7.31 -9.36
CA LEU A 159 -15.41 7.24 -7.90
C LEU A 159 -14.71 8.45 -7.28
N LEU A 160 -13.59 8.88 -7.87
CA LEU A 160 -12.87 10.07 -7.45
C LEU A 160 -13.70 11.34 -7.67
N GLU A 161 -14.35 11.48 -8.84
CA GLU A 161 -15.25 12.59 -9.15
C GLU A 161 -16.40 12.70 -8.15
N ALA A 162 -16.97 11.57 -7.74
CA ALA A 162 -18.06 11.52 -6.76
C ALA A 162 -17.68 12.12 -5.40
N ASN A 163 -16.39 12.13 -5.03
CA ASN A 163 -15.90 12.80 -3.83
C ASN A 163 -15.45 14.23 -4.14
N ASN A 164 -16.34 15.20 -3.92
CA ASN A 164 -16.05 16.64 -4.06
C ASN A 164 -15.46 17.02 -5.45
N GLY A 165 -15.97 16.41 -6.52
CA GLY A 165 -15.55 16.69 -7.90
C GLY A 165 -14.13 16.23 -8.23
N GLY A 166 -13.59 15.26 -7.48
CA GLY A 166 -12.24 14.73 -7.68
C GLY A 166 -11.12 15.71 -7.38
N GLN A 167 -11.43 16.81 -6.69
CA GLN A 167 -10.46 17.85 -6.33
C GLN A 167 -9.67 17.52 -5.07
N GLY A 168 -9.69 16.26 -4.61
CA GLY A 168 -9.07 15.81 -3.37
C GLY A 168 -8.53 14.38 -3.48
N PHE A 169 -9.04 13.53 -2.61
CA PHE A 169 -8.70 12.11 -2.47
C PHE A 169 -9.92 11.25 -2.73
N PHE A 170 -9.76 9.93 -2.80
CA PHE A 170 -10.87 9.01 -3.07
C PHE A 170 -11.97 9.06 -2.01
N VAL A 171 -11.61 9.25 -0.74
CA VAL A 171 -12.55 9.20 0.38
C VAL A 171 -12.30 10.35 1.34
N GLY A 172 -13.37 11.00 1.79
CA GLY A 172 -13.29 12.06 2.80
C GLY A 172 -12.46 13.25 2.33
N LYS A 173 -11.72 13.86 3.26
CA LYS A 173 -10.94 15.11 3.03
C LYS A 173 -9.44 14.92 3.05
N ALA A 174 -8.97 13.74 3.45
CA ALA A 174 -7.56 13.43 3.65
C ALA A 174 -7.16 12.17 2.89
N MET A 175 -5.86 11.98 2.70
CA MET A 175 -5.32 10.79 2.07
C MET A 175 -5.62 9.56 2.92
N THR A 176 -6.02 8.48 2.26
CA THR A 176 -6.23 7.16 2.85
C THR A 176 -5.32 6.12 2.20
N HIS A 177 -5.35 4.88 2.67
CA HIS A 177 -4.62 3.80 2.01
C HIS A 177 -5.08 3.55 0.56
N ALA A 178 -6.32 3.91 0.19
CA ALA A 178 -6.80 3.80 -1.19
C ALA A 178 -6.00 4.70 -2.15
N ASP A 179 -5.65 5.90 -1.69
CA ASP A 179 -4.88 6.86 -2.48
C ASP A 179 -3.43 6.40 -2.68
N LEU A 180 -2.81 5.81 -1.64
CA LEU A 180 -1.50 5.20 -1.73
C LEU A 180 -1.49 3.98 -2.66
N ASP A 181 -2.52 3.14 -2.60
CA ASP A 181 -2.60 1.93 -3.41
C ASP A 181 -2.78 2.28 -4.90
N MET A 182 -3.61 3.28 -5.19
CA MET A 182 -3.77 3.83 -6.54
C MET A 182 -2.47 4.45 -7.06
N PHE A 183 -1.79 5.26 -6.26
CA PHE A 183 -0.49 5.81 -6.62
C PHE A 183 0.53 4.69 -6.91
N SER A 184 0.61 3.68 -6.04
CA SER A 184 1.51 2.53 -6.19
C SER A 184 1.21 1.72 -7.46
N LEU A 185 -0.06 1.55 -7.83
CA LEU A 185 -0.43 0.93 -9.11
C LEU A 185 0.12 1.72 -10.29
N LEU A 186 -0.11 3.04 -10.33
CA LEU A 186 0.31 3.86 -11.46
C LEU A 186 1.84 3.94 -11.57
N ASP A 187 2.55 4.07 -10.45
CA ASP A 187 4.02 4.05 -10.39
C ASP A 187 4.59 2.70 -10.88
N MET A 188 3.96 1.58 -10.52
CA MET A 188 4.33 0.25 -11.00
C MET A 188 4.14 0.13 -12.51
N LEU A 189 2.98 0.55 -13.03
CA LEU A 189 2.67 0.50 -14.47
C LEU A 189 3.60 1.39 -15.29
N GLU A 190 3.92 2.60 -14.82
CA GLU A 190 4.89 3.49 -15.46
C GLU A 190 6.28 2.88 -15.55
N SER A 191 6.75 2.25 -14.46
CA SER A 191 8.08 1.64 -14.43
C SER A 191 8.19 0.38 -15.28
N SER A 192 7.10 -0.37 -15.41
CA SER A 192 7.07 -1.70 -16.03
C SER A 192 6.70 -1.69 -17.51
N SER A 193 6.23 -0.57 -18.07
CA SER A 193 5.66 -0.56 -19.42
C SER A 193 6.01 0.69 -20.21
N LYS A 194 7.33 0.89 -20.41
CA LYS A 194 7.91 2.00 -21.18
C LYS A 194 7.43 2.09 -22.63
N GLU A 195 6.91 1.00 -23.20
CA GLU A 195 6.38 0.93 -24.57
C GLU A 195 4.86 1.15 -24.65
N ARG A 196 4.16 1.23 -23.51
CA ARG A 196 2.70 1.41 -23.47
C ARG A 196 2.36 2.88 -23.27
N ASP A 197 1.30 3.35 -23.92
CA ASP A 197 0.85 4.74 -23.84
C ASP A 197 0.02 5.03 -22.57
N LEU A 198 0.62 4.78 -21.40
CA LEU A 198 -0.02 5.10 -20.12
C LEU A 198 -0.28 6.61 -19.99
N LEU A 199 0.58 7.46 -20.57
CA LEU A 199 0.37 8.91 -20.60
C LEU A 199 -0.89 9.30 -21.38
N GLY A 200 -1.12 8.69 -22.54
CA GLY A 200 -2.34 8.87 -23.32
C GLY A 200 -3.57 8.35 -22.60
N MET A 201 -3.49 7.19 -21.95
CA MET A 201 -4.57 6.65 -21.12
C MET A 201 -4.93 7.60 -19.97
N LEU A 202 -3.93 8.12 -19.25
CA LEU A 202 -4.13 9.11 -18.18
C LEU A 202 -4.69 10.44 -18.71
N GLY A 203 -4.48 10.76 -19.99
CA GLY A 203 -5.14 11.90 -20.66
C GLY A 203 -6.67 11.77 -20.74
N ALA A 204 -7.21 10.55 -20.72
CA ALA A 204 -8.65 10.28 -20.73
C ALA A 204 -9.28 10.23 -19.32
N VAL A 205 -8.44 10.21 -18.27
CA VAL A 205 -8.84 10.20 -16.85
C VAL A 205 -8.09 11.30 -16.07
N PRO A 206 -8.39 12.58 -16.35
CA PRO A 206 -7.63 13.71 -15.83
C PRO A 206 -7.66 13.83 -14.30
N LEU A 207 -8.72 13.38 -13.62
CA LEU A 207 -8.77 13.43 -12.15
C LEU A 207 -7.83 12.39 -11.54
N VAL A 208 -7.79 11.17 -12.07
CA VAL A 208 -6.83 10.13 -11.66
C VAL A 208 -5.39 10.60 -11.91
N LYS A 209 -5.12 11.25 -13.06
CA LYS A 209 -3.81 11.82 -13.33
C LYS A 209 -3.43 12.87 -12.27
N ALA A 210 -4.31 13.84 -12.00
CA ALA A 210 -4.08 14.87 -11.01
C ALA A 210 -3.96 14.30 -9.58
N HIS A 211 -4.69 13.24 -9.27
CA HIS A 211 -4.60 12.50 -8.01
C HIS A 211 -3.22 11.89 -7.81
N LYS A 212 -2.65 11.23 -8.83
CA LYS A 212 -1.29 10.69 -8.78
C LYS A 212 -0.27 11.77 -8.43
N GLU A 213 -0.34 12.92 -9.09
CA GLU A 213 0.55 14.06 -8.86
C GLU A 213 0.38 14.63 -7.44
N ARG A 214 -0.85 14.69 -6.94
CA ARG A 214 -1.16 15.13 -5.58
C ARG A 214 -0.61 14.20 -4.50
N VAL A 215 -0.71 12.88 -4.70
CA VAL A 215 -0.11 11.91 -3.76
C VAL A 215 1.41 12.02 -3.78
N ALA A 216 2.03 12.14 -4.96
CA ALA A 216 3.47 12.28 -5.12
C ALA A 216 4.05 13.55 -4.47
N THR A 217 3.25 14.60 -4.32
CA THR A 217 3.67 15.89 -3.74
C THR A 217 3.46 15.99 -2.23
N ASN A 218 2.87 14.97 -1.59
CA ASN A 218 2.88 14.88 -0.13
C ASN A 218 4.33 14.85 0.35
N THR A 219 4.69 15.69 1.33
CA THR A 219 6.08 15.88 1.75
C THR A 219 6.80 14.57 2.10
N LYS A 220 6.18 13.70 2.90
CA LYS A 220 6.81 12.44 3.31
C LYS A 220 6.98 11.48 2.13
N ILE A 221 5.97 11.43 1.25
CA ILE A 221 6.01 10.59 0.04
C ILE A 221 7.07 11.12 -0.94
N ALA A 222 7.09 12.42 -1.21
CA ALA A 222 8.06 13.06 -2.09
C ALA A 222 9.51 12.83 -1.64
N GLU A 223 9.77 12.94 -0.33
CA GLU A 223 11.07 12.65 0.27
C GLU A 223 11.45 11.18 0.08
N TYR A 224 10.56 10.25 0.41
CA TYR A 224 10.79 8.82 0.20
C TYR A 224 11.05 8.48 -1.27
N LEU A 225 10.29 9.04 -2.21
CA LEU A 225 10.47 8.78 -3.64
C LEU A 225 11.84 9.23 -4.16
N GLN A 226 12.46 10.26 -3.56
CA GLN A 226 13.81 10.71 -3.90
C GLN A 226 14.91 9.79 -3.36
N THR A 227 14.66 9.13 -2.23
CA THR A 227 15.65 8.33 -1.51
C THR A 227 15.45 6.83 -1.65
N ARG A 228 14.27 6.38 -2.11
CA ARG A 228 13.95 4.95 -2.23
C ARG A 228 14.91 4.29 -3.20
N LYS A 229 15.21 3.03 -2.90
CA LYS A 229 16.06 2.21 -3.77
C LYS A 229 15.40 2.04 -5.14
N ASP A 230 16.16 2.23 -6.21
CA ASP A 230 15.71 1.92 -7.57
C ASP A 230 15.70 0.41 -7.77
N THR A 231 14.50 -0.18 -7.75
CA THR A 231 14.27 -1.61 -7.93
C THR A 231 13.18 -1.86 -8.98
N PRO A 232 13.20 -3.00 -9.69
CA PRO A 232 12.17 -3.33 -10.67
C PRO A 232 10.76 -3.41 -10.11
N LEU A 233 9.79 -3.32 -11.03
CA LEU A 233 8.36 -3.16 -10.79
C LEU A 233 8.03 -1.89 -10.00
#